data_AF-A0A847ZX04-F1
#
_entry.id   AF-A0A847ZX04-F1
#
_cell.length_a   1.000
_cell.length_b   1.000
_cell.length_c   1.000
_cell.angle_alpha   90.00
_cell.angle_beta   90.00
_cell.angle_gamma   90.00
#
_symmetry.space_group_name_H-M   'P 1'
#
loop_
_entity.id
_entity.type
_entity.pdbx_description
1 polymer ?
#
loop_
_entity_poly.entity_id
_entity_poly.type
_entity_poly.pdbx_seq_one_letter_code
_entity_poly.pdbx_strand_id
1 'polypeptide(L)'
;MAKSARAAKKQKIALLTAGGLAPCLSAAVGFLIDMYSKKLPKAEIIGYRNGYMGLLKGWSIPVTAAVRKQALVLTQHGGSPIGNSRVKLTNVKDCIKRGLVKEGQNPLHVAAEQLVKDGITILHTIGGDDTNTTAADLAAYLATNNYNLTVVGLPKTIDNDVIPIAQTLGAVTAAEQGAIFFENAINEQSTNPRMLLIHEVMGR
;
A
#
# COMPACT_ATOMS: atom_id res chain seq x y z
N MET A 1 3.94 -43.93 -0.99
CA MET A 1 2.82 -43.10 -0.48
C MET A 1 2.66 -41.91 -1.41
N ALA A 2 1.53 -41.84 -2.12
CA ALA A 2 1.29 -40.80 -3.12
C ALA A 2 1.10 -39.44 -2.44
N LYS A 3 1.91 -38.44 -2.83
CA LYS A 3 1.64 -37.04 -2.55
C LYS A 3 0.32 -36.69 -3.22
N SER A 4 -0.75 -36.56 -2.42
CA SER A 4 -2.02 -36.00 -2.84
C SER A 4 -1.75 -34.67 -3.57
N ALA A 5 -2.07 -34.62 -4.86
CA ALA A 5 -2.04 -33.40 -5.65
C ALA A 5 -3.10 -32.46 -5.08
N ARG A 6 -2.68 -31.57 -4.17
CA ARG A 6 -3.52 -30.47 -3.68
C ARG A 6 -3.93 -29.67 -4.91
N ALA A 7 -5.21 -29.72 -5.28
CA ALA A 7 -5.76 -28.91 -6.36
C ALA A 7 -5.23 -27.48 -6.24
N ALA A 8 -4.64 -26.94 -7.30
CA ALA A 8 -4.03 -25.61 -7.27
C ALA A 8 -5.07 -24.59 -6.80
N LYS A 9 -4.94 -24.10 -5.57
CA LYS A 9 -5.88 -23.17 -4.95
C LYS A 9 -5.96 -21.93 -5.86
N LYS A 10 -7.17 -21.55 -6.27
CA LYS A 10 -7.41 -20.38 -7.12
C LYS A 10 -6.74 -19.17 -6.47
N GLN A 11 -5.82 -18.54 -7.19
CA GLN A 11 -5.09 -17.39 -6.67
C GLN A 11 -6.01 -16.17 -6.67
N LYS A 12 -6.10 -15.51 -5.52
CA LYS A 12 -6.83 -14.24 -5.38
C LYS A 12 -5.92 -13.24 -4.69
N ILE A 13 -5.66 -12.16 -5.41
CA ILE A 13 -4.69 -11.13 -5.04
C ILE A 13 -5.45 -9.92 -4.51
N ALA A 14 -5.03 -9.41 -3.35
CA ALA A 14 -5.49 -8.13 -2.84
C ALA A 14 -4.36 -7.10 -2.92
N LEU A 15 -4.70 -5.89 -3.33
CA LEU A 15 -3.83 -4.72 -3.33
C LEU A 15 -4.32 -3.76 -2.25
N LEU A 16 -3.39 -3.16 -1.48
CA LEU A 16 -3.74 -2.06 -0.58
C LEU A 16 -2.64 -0.99 -0.59
N THR A 17 -3.05 0.27 -0.52
CA THR A 17 -2.16 1.41 -0.31
C THR A 17 -2.43 1.98 1.08
N ALA A 18 -1.39 2.24 1.87
CA ALA A 18 -1.52 2.76 3.24
C ALA A 18 -0.51 3.87 3.57
N GLY A 19 -0.81 4.64 4.61
CA GLY A 19 0.09 5.66 5.17
C GLY A 19 -0.12 7.06 4.60
N GLY A 20 0.96 7.81 4.37
CA GLY A 20 0.94 9.05 3.57
C GLY A 20 1.00 8.75 2.07
N LEU A 21 0.52 9.68 1.24
CA LEU A 21 0.69 9.59 -0.21
C LEU A 21 2.17 9.73 -0.57
N ALA A 22 2.57 9.07 -1.66
CA ALA A 22 3.89 9.22 -2.27
C ALA A 22 3.72 9.10 -3.79
N PRO A 23 4.58 9.75 -4.59
CA PRO A 23 4.53 9.74 -6.05
C PRO A 23 4.98 8.39 -6.63
N CYS A 24 4.16 7.36 -6.39
CA CYS A 24 4.39 5.99 -6.86
C CYS A 24 3.14 5.10 -6.73
N LEU A 25 2.16 5.50 -5.91
CA LEU A 25 1.03 4.64 -5.51
C LEU A 25 0.18 4.21 -6.71
N SER A 26 -0.29 5.16 -7.53
CA SER A 26 -1.04 4.84 -8.75
C SER A 26 -0.24 3.98 -9.73
N ALA A 27 1.03 4.33 -9.97
CA ALA A 27 1.91 3.56 -10.85
C ALA A 27 2.11 2.12 -10.34
N ALA A 28 2.36 1.92 -9.04
CA ALA A 28 2.54 0.62 -8.43
C ALA A 28 1.28 -0.26 -8.56
N VAL A 29 0.09 0.31 -8.32
CA VAL A 29 -1.18 -0.41 -8.55
C VAL A 29 -1.34 -0.77 -10.03
N GLY A 30 -1.08 0.16 -10.94
CA GLY A 30 -1.17 -0.06 -12.39
C GLY A 30 -0.25 -1.18 -12.89
N PHE A 31 1.02 -1.14 -12.50
CA PHE A 31 2.00 -2.17 -12.87
C PHE A 31 1.69 -3.54 -12.26
N LEU A 32 1.23 -3.61 -11.01
CA LEU A 32 0.81 -4.88 -10.40
C LEU A 32 -0.36 -5.50 -11.19
N ILE A 33 -1.38 -4.70 -11.51
CA ILE A 33 -2.52 -5.17 -12.31
C ILE A 33 -2.08 -5.63 -13.70
N ASP A 34 -1.25 -4.86 -14.39
CA ASP A 34 -0.73 -5.21 -15.72
C ASP A 34 0.08 -6.52 -15.69
N MET A 35 0.99 -6.67 -14.73
CA MET A 35 1.83 -7.86 -14.58
C MET A 35 1.02 -9.11 -14.25
N TYR A 36 0.06 -9.03 -13.32
CA TYR A 36 -0.82 -10.16 -13.04
C TYR A 36 -1.75 -10.47 -14.22
N SER A 37 -2.17 -9.47 -14.99
CA SER A 37 -2.97 -9.70 -16.21
C SER A 37 -2.18 -10.49 -17.26
N LYS A 38 -0.88 -10.24 -17.39
CA LYS A 38 0.01 -10.96 -18.31
C LYS A 38 0.39 -12.36 -17.81
N LYS A 39 0.69 -12.50 -16.52
CA LYS A 39 1.26 -13.74 -15.95
C LYS A 39 0.20 -14.70 -15.42
N LEU A 40 -0.91 -14.18 -14.89
CA LEU A 40 -1.97 -14.96 -14.25
C LEU A 40 -3.36 -14.40 -14.64
N PRO A 41 -3.75 -14.46 -15.92
CA PRO A 41 -4.99 -13.84 -16.41
C PRO A 41 -6.27 -14.36 -15.75
N LYS A 42 -6.24 -15.59 -15.21
CA LYS A 42 -7.38 -16.22 -14.50
C LYS A 42 -7.45 -15.89 -13.02
N ALA A 43 -6.42 -15.25 -12.46
CA ALA A 43 -6.41 -14.89 -11.04
C ALA A 43 -7.35 -13.71 -10.79
N GLU A 44 -8.08 -13.73 -9.68
CA GLU A 44 -8.89 -12.59 -9.25
C GLU A 44 -8.00 -11.54 -8.59
N ILE A 45 -8.25 -10.26 -8.85
CA ILE A 45 -7.55 -9.15 -8.19
C ILE A 45 -8.60 -8.21 -7.61
N ILE A 46 -8.41 -7.80 -6.36
CA ILE A 46 -9.21 -6.77 -5.69
C ILE A 46 -8.28 -5.68 -5.12
N GLY A 47 -8.80 -4.48 -4.96
CA GLY A 47 -8.16 -3.42 -4.18
C GLY A 47 -8.97 -3.11 -2.92
N TYR A 48 -8.36 -3.16 -1.74
CA TYR A 48 -9.02 -2.69 -0.52
C TYR A 48 -9.05 -1.16 -0.50
N ARG A 49 -10.25 -0.59 -0.34
CA ARG A 49 -10.45 0.87 -0.38
C ARG A 49 -9.82 1.52 0.85
N ASN A 50 -8.96 2.50 0.66
CA ASN A 50 -8.30 3.22 1.74
C ASN A 50 -7.47 2.32 2.67
N GLY A 51 -6.77 1.34 2.12
CA GLY A 51 -5.80 0.53 2.88
C GLY A 51 -6.45 -0.36 3.94
N TYR A 52 -5.85 -0.40 5.13
CA TYR A 52 -6.36 -1.20 6.26
C TYR A 52 -7.76 -0.81 6.72
N MET A 53 -8.20 0.43 6.47
CA MET A 53 -9.60 0.82 6.73
C MET A 53 -10.57 -0.04 5.90
N GLY A 54 -10.32 -0.17 4.60
CA GLY A 54 -11.14 -0.99 3.72
C GLY A 54 -11.03 -2.46 4.07
N LEU A 55 -9.85 -2.92 4.47
CA LEU A 55 -9.69 -4.30 4.94
C LEU A 55 -10.55 -4.56 6.19
N LEU A 56 -10.51 -3.71 7.22
CA LEU A 56 -11.34 -3.89 8.42
C LEU A 56 -12.85 -3.82 8.12
N LYS A 57 -13.24 -3.07 7.08
CA LYS A 57 -14.64 -2.88 6.68
C LYS A 57 -15.13 -3.85 5.62
N GLY A 58 -14.25 -4.69 5.04
CA GLY A 58 -14.57 -5.50 3.87
C GLY A 58 -14.88 -4.66 2.62
N TRP A 59 -14.42 -3.41 2.55
CA TRP A 59 -14.62 -2.53 1.41
C TRP A 59 -13.53 -2.78 0.37
N SER A 60 -13.88 -3.45 -0.70
CA SER A 60 -13.00 -3.71 -1.83
C SER A 60 -13.63 -3.32 -3.16
N ILE A 61 -12.76 -3.10 -4.16
CA ILE A 61 -13.16 -2.92 -5.55
C ILE A 61 -12.55 -4.03 -6.40
N PRO A 62 -13.32 -4.68 -7.28
CA PRO A 62 -12.79 -5.70 -8.17
C PRO A 62 -12.01 -5.08 -9.34
N VAL A 63 -10.91 -5.70 -9.73
CA VAL A 63 -10.19 -5.35 -10.96
C VAL A 63 -10.80 -6.13 -12.12
N THR A 64 -11.73 -5.47 -12.82
CA THR A 64 -12.46 -6.06 -13.96
C THR A 64 -11.57 -6.15 -15.21
N ALA A 65 -12.04 -6.87 -16.24
CA ALA A 65 -11.34 -6.93 -17.53
C ALA A 65 -11.11 -5.54 -18.16
N ALA A 66 -12.07 -4.62 -17.97
CA ALA A 66 -11.92 -3.23 -18.42
C ALA A 66 -10.79 -2.51 -17.68
N VAL A 67 -10.72 -2.66 -16.35
CA VAL A 67 -9.62 -2.09 -15.54
C VAL A 67 -8.28 -2.66 -15.98
N ARG A 68 -8.19 -3.97 -16.21
CA ARG A 68 -6.94 -4.62 -16.68
C ARG A 68 -6.45 -4.03 -18.00
N LYS A 69 -7.35 -3.81 -18.95
CA LYS A 69 -7.00 -3.25 -20.28
C LYS A 69 -6.41 -1.84 -20.19
N GLN A 70 -6.78 -1.08 -19.17
CA GLN A 70 -6.39 0.32 -19.00
C GLN A 70 -5.44 0.55 -17.82
N ALA A 71 -4.96 -0.50 -17.16
CA ALA A 71 -4.26 -0.39 -15.87
C ALA A 71 -3.05 0.57 -15.90
N LEU A 72 -2.34 0.64 -17.04
CA LEU A 72 -1.18 1.51 -17.19
C LEU A 72 -1.51 3.01 -17.27
N VAL A 73 -2.77 3.41 -17.49
CA VAL A 73 -3.18 4.82 -17.38
C VAL A 73 -2.88 5.38 -15.99
N LEU A 74 -2.91 4.52 -14.96
CA LEU A 74 -2.61 4.89 -13.57
C LEU A 74 -1.17 5.40 -13.39
N THR A 75 -0.24 5.06 -14.30
CA THR A 75 1.14 5.57 -14.26
C THR A 75 1.24 7.07 -14.56
N GLN A 76 0.19 7.66 -15.15
CA GLN A 76 0.12 9.09 -15.50
C GLN A 76 -0.49 9.94 -14.38
N HIS A 77 -0.85 9.33 -13.24
CA HIS A 77 -1.55 10.01 -12.16
C HIS A 77 -0.78 9.90 -10.83
N GLY A 78 -0.83 10.98 -10.03
CA GLY A 78 -0.44 10.93 -8.62
C GLY A 78 -1.52 10.27 -7.75
N GLY A 79 -1.34 10.34 -6.42
CA GLY A 79 -2.32 9.84 -5.46
C GLY A 79 -2.44 8.30 -5.44
N SER A 80 -3.55 7.78 -4.93
CA SER A 80 -3.88 6.34 -4.95
C SER A 80 -5.25 6.11 -5.58
N PRO A 81 -5.37 5.24 -6.60
CA PRO A 81 -6.63 4.95 -7.27
C PRO A 81 -7.58 4.12 -6.40
N ILE A 82 -7.06 3.50 -5.35
CA ILE A 82 -7.84 2.73 -4.37
C ILE A 82 -7.99 3.47 -3.04
N GLY A 83 -7.58 4.74 -2.98
CA GLY A 83 -7.64 5.58 -1.79
C GLY A 83 -6.63 5.17 -0.71
N ASN A 84 -6.45 5.98 0.32
CA ASN A 84 -5.42 5.78 1.33
C ASN A 84 -5.94 6.08 2.74
N SER A 85 -5.39 5.43 3.76
CA SER A 85 -5.63 5.83 5.15
C SER A 85 -4.42 5.54 6.04
N ARG A 86 -4.34 6.28 7.15
CA ARG A 86 -3.42 6.01 8.26
C ARG A 86 -4.19 5.22 9.31
N VAL A 87 -4.14 3.89 9.24
CA VAL A 87 -4.71 2.98 10.23
C VAL A 87 -3.58 2.08 10.71
N LYS A 88 -3.36 2.06 12.03
CA LYS A 88 -2.44 1.14 12.69
C LYS A 88 -3.28 0.09 13.41
N LEU A 89 -3.19 -1.17 12.99
CA LEU A 89 -3.99 -2.26 13.59
C LEU A 89 -3.64 -2.49 15.07
N THR A 90 -2.43 -2.12 15.48
CA THR A 90 -1.96 -2.14 16.87
C THR A 90 -2.62 -1.07 17.75
N ASN A 91 -3.15 0.02 17.16
CA ASN A 91 -3.85 1.06 17.91
C ASN A 91 -5.34 0.75 18.01
N VAL A 92 -5.68 -0.19 18.90
CA VAL A 92 -7.06 -0.66 19.12
C VAL A 92 -7.98 0.49 19.52
N LYS A 93 -7.53 1.41 20.39
CA LYS A 93 -8.32 2.56 20.85
C LYS A 93 -8.70 3.49 19.69
N ASP A 94 -7.77 3.80 18.79
CA ASP A 94 -8.07 4.60 17.58
C ASP A 94 -9.03 3.87 16.65
N CYS A 95 -8.82 2.57 16.45
CA CYS A 95 -9.70 1.76 15.60
C CYS A 95 -11.14 1.73 16.14
N ILE A 96 -11.34 1.60 17.46
CA ILE A 96 -12.67 1.67 18.08
C ILE A 96 -13.25 3.08 17.96
N LYS A 97 -12.47 4.13 18.29
CA LYS A 97 -12.91 5.53 18.22
C LYS A 97 -13.41 5.91 16.82
N ARG A 98 -12.72 5.43 15.78
CA ARG A 98 -13.08 5.65 14.37
C ARG A 98 -14.16 4.69 13.87
N GLY A 99 -14.69 3.84 14.76
CA GLY A 99 -15.70 2.85 14.47
C GLY A 99 -15.23 1.78 13.49
N LEU A 100 -13.92 1.55 13.34
CA LEU A 100 -13.36 0.55 12.42
C LEU A 100 -13.58 -0.87 12.92
N VAL A 101 -13.56 -1.06 14.23
CA VAL A 101 -13.88 -2.31 14.93
C VAL A 101 -14.81 -2.02 16.11
N LYS A 102 -15.47 -3.06 16.63
CA LYS A 102 -16.29 -2.97 17.85
C LYS A 102 -15.41 -3.04 19.09
N GLU A 103 -15.95 -2.57 20.22
CA GLU A 103 -15.31 -2.74 21.52
C GLU A 103 -15.08 -4.24 21.83
N GLY A 104 -13.92 -4.56 22.40
CA GLY A 104 -13.48 -5.93 22.66
C GLY A 104 -12.90 -6.68 21.45
N GLN A 105 -12.92 -6.12 20.24
CA GLN A 105 -12.29 -6.74 19.07
C GLN A 105 -10.82 -6.34 18.92
N ASN A 106 -9.99 -7.30 18.49
CA ASN A 106 -8.64 -7.03 18.03
C ASN A 106 -8.66 -6.71 16.52
N PRO A 107 -8.23 -5.51 16.07
CA PRO A 107 -8.21 -5.16 14.65
C PRO A 107 -7.40 -6.10 13.77
N LEU A 108 -6.30 -6.65 14.28
CA LEU A 108 -5.49 -7.61 13.53
C LEU A 108 -6.29 -8.89 13.22
N HIS A 109 -7.05 -9.39 14.20
CA HIS A 109 -7.89 -10.57 14.00
C HIS A 109 -9.04 -10.28 13.02
N VAL A 110 -9.71 -9.12 13.14
CA VAL A 110 -10.77 -8.71 12.21
C VAL A 110 -10.25 -8.61 10.77
N ALA A 111 -9.08 -8.02 10.59
CA ALA A 111 -8.43 -7.93 9.28
C ALA A 111 -8.06 -9.33 8.74
N ALA A 112 -7.52 -10.21 9.57
CA ALA A 112 -7.19 -11.58 9.19
C ALA A 112 -8.43 -12.37 8.77
N GLU A 113 -9.51 -12.33 9.57
CA GLU A 113 -10.79 -12.95 9.27
C GLU A 113 -11.37 -12.44 7.94
N GLN A 114 -11.25 -11.14 7.66
CA GLN A 114 -11.71 -10.58 6.40
C GLN A 114 -10.88 -11.09 5.21
N LEU A 115 -9.55 -11.23 5.33
CA LEU A 115 -8.71 -11.85 4.28
C LEU A 115 -9.11 -13.30 4.01
N VAL A 116 -9.40 -14.07 5.06
CA VAL A 116 -9.90 -15.45 4.94
C VAL A 116 -11.24 -15.48 4.24
N LYS A 117 -12.18 -14.64 4.69
CA LYS A 117 -13.53 -14.50 4.12
C LYS A 117 -13.50 -14.15 2.64
N ASP A 118 -12.62 -13.23 2.24
CA ASP A 118 -12.46 -12.82 0.84
C ASP A 118 -11.69 -13.84 0.00
N GLY A 119 -11.05 -14.83 0.64
CA GLY A 119 -10.29 -15.89 -0.02
C GLY A 119 -8.92 -15.43 -0.55
N ILE A 120 -8.31 -14.42 0.06
CA ILE A 120 -7.06 -13.81 -0.42
C ILE A 120 -5.86 -14.73 -0.17
N THR A 121 -5.16 -15.10 -1.24
CA THR A 121 -3.95 -15.92 -1.15
C THR A 121 -2.67 -15.09 -1.25
N ILE A 122 -2.74 -13.90 -1.86
CA ILE A 122 -1.62 -12.97 -1.99
C ILE A 122 -2.07 -11.55 -1.59
N LEU A 123 -1.35 -10.91 -0.69
CA LEU A 123 -1.57 -9.53 -0.27
C LEU A 123 -0.37 -8.66 -0.66
N HIS A 124 -0.59 -7.68 -1.55
CA HIS A 124 0.37 -6.62 -1.82
C HIS A 124 0.10 -5.41 -0.93
N THR A 125 1.11 -4.99 -0.18
CA THR A 125 1.03 -3.81 0.68
C THR A 125 1.95 -2.72 0.18
N ILE A 126 1.38 -1.61 -0.27
CA ILE A 126 2.13 -0.45 -0.78
C ILE A 126 2.13 0.62 0.31
N GLY A 127 3.18 0.64 1.13
CA GLY A 127 3.23 1.43 2.35
C GLY A 127 4.62 1.51 2.97
N GLY A 128 4.75 2.31 4.04
CA GLY A 128 6.00 2.45 4.80
C GLY A 128 6.23 1.29 5.77
N ASP A 129 7.15 1.47 6.72
CA ASP A 129 7.53 0.46 7.71
C ASP A 129 6.33 -0.10 8.49
N ASP A 130 5.54 0.77 9.16
CA ASP A 130 4.31 0.40 9.88
C ASP A 130 3.38 -0.51 9.06
N THR A 131 3.28 -0.26 7.74
CA THR A 131 2.40 -1.03 6.85
C THR A 131 2.96 -2.43 6.62
N ASN A 132 4.25 -2.54 6.30
CA ASN A 132 4.85 -3.83 5.98
C ASN A 132 5.00 -4.69 7.24
N THR A 133 5.29 -4.10 8.40
CA THR A 133 5.28 -4.80 9.69
C THR A 133 3.89 -5.36 10.00
N THR A 134 2.83 -4.54 9.86
CA THR A 134 1.44 -5.01 10.05
C THR A 134 1.09 -6.16 9.09
N ALA A 135 1.58 -6.11 7.84
CA ALA A 135 1.35 -7.17 6.88
C ALA A 135 2.08 -8.47 7.26
N ALA A 136 3.30 -8.39 7.78
CA ALA A 136 4.02 -9.54 8.33
C ALA A 136 3.28 -10.16 9.53
N ASP A 137 2.76 -9.34 10.44
CA ASP A 137 1.99 -9.81 11.59
C ASP A 137 0.71 -10.55 11.16
N LEU A 138 0.01 -10.04 10.13
CA LEU A 138 -1.14 -10.72 9.54
C LEU A 138 -0.78 -12.07 8.94
N ALA A 139 0.33 -12.17 8.21
CA ALA A 139 0.79 -13.43 7.64
C ALA A 139 1.15 -14.45 8.75
N ALA A 140 1.86 -14.00 9.79
CA ALA A 140 2.22 -14.83 10.93
C ALA A 140 0.98 -15.35 11.67
N TYR A 141 0.02 -14.47 11.96
CA TYR A 141 -1.24 -14.83 12.60
C TYR A 141 -2.05 -15.82 11.75
N LEU A 142 -2.15 -15.61 10.44
CA LEU A 142 -2.89 -16.53 9.56
C LEU A 142 -2.20 -17.90 9.45
N ALA A 143 -0.86 -17.94 9.46
CA ALA A 143 -0.10 -19.18 9.44
C ALA A 143 -0.37 -20.05 10.68
N THR A 144 -0.47 -19.46 11.88
CA THR A 144 -0.83 -20.20 13.10
C THR A 144 -2.28 -20.70 13.10
N ASN A 145 -3.13 -20.12 12.23
CA ASN A 145 -4.53 -20.49 12.04
C ASN A 145 -4.78 -21.31 10.75
N ASN A 146 -3.75 -22.03 10.26
CA ASN A 146 -3.82 -22.90 9.08
C ASN A 146 -4.27 -22.21 7.77
N TYR A 147 -4.04 -20.90 7.66
CA TYR A 147 -4.31 -20.13 6.46
C TYR A 147 -3.02 -19.59 5.86
N ASN A 148 -2.66 -20.08 4.67
CA ASN A 148 -1.47 -19.61 3.96
C ASN A 148 -1.78 -18.32 3.21
N LEU A 149 -1.24 -17.21 3.70
CA LEU A 149 -1.21 -15.92 3.02
C LEU A 149 0.22 -15.60 2.60
N THR A 150 0.42 -15.29 1.33
CA THR A 150 1.68 -14.69 0.86
C THR A 150 1.56 -13.17 0.93
N VAL A 151 2.47 -12.51 1.65
CA VAL A 151 2.56 -11.06 1.69
C VAL A 151 3.74 -10.61 0.86
N VAL A 152 3.52 -9.59 0.01
CA VAL A 152 4.57 -8.92 -0.76
C VAL A 152 4.50 -7.43 -0.47
N GLY A 153 5.48 -6.94 0.28
CA GLY A 153 5.59 -5.53 0.64
C GLY A 153 6.24 -4.70 -0.47
N LEU A 154 5.63 -3.56 -0.80
CA LEU A 154 6.19 -2.53 -1.66
C LEU A 154 6.54 -1.33 -0.76
N PRO A 155 7.85 -1.11 -0.49
CA PRO A 155 8.30 -0.13 0.48
C PRO A 155 8.14 1.29 -0.07
N LYS A 156 7.16 2.00 0.47
CA LYS A 156 6.71 3.32 0.02
C LYS A 156 6.90 4.35 1.12
N THR A 157 7.79 5.30 0.89
CA THR A 157 8.03 6.46 1.75
C THR A 157 8.83 7.48 0.95
N ILE A 158 8.56 8.77 1.15
CA ILE A 158 9.36 9.84 0.53
C ILE A 158 10.63 10.11 1.33
N ASP A 159 10.68 9.65 2.59
CA ASP A 159 11.76 9.90 3.55
C ASP A 159 12.97 8.98 3.32
N ASN A 160 12.85 7.97 2.42
CA ASN A 160 13.85 6.93 2.15
C ASN A 160 14.37 6.20 3.39
N ASP A 161 13.49 5.97 4.37
CA ASP A 161 13.83 5.54 5.74
C ASP A 161 13.50 4.08 6.05
N VAL A 162 13.19 3.26 5.05
CA VAL A 162 12.94 1.81 5.24
C VAL A 162 14.22 1.03 4.97
N ILE A 163 14.68 0.25 5.94
CA ILE A 163 15.92 -0.54 5.89
C ILE A 163 15.57 -2.03 5.69
N PRO A 164 16.37 -2.83 4.93
CA PRO A 164 17.71 -2.56 4.38
C PRO A 164 17.74 -2.15 2.90
N ILE A 165 16.62 -1.67 2.36
CA ILE A 165 16.57 -1.26 0.94
C ILE A 165 17.26 0.08 0.74
N ALA A 166 17.95 0.24 -0.40
CA ALA A 166 18.66 1.48 -0.72
C ALA A 166 17.71 2.62 -1.14
N GLN A 167 16.58 2.27 -1.77
CA GLN A 167 15.66 3.24 -2.37
C GLN A 167 14.21 2.81 -2.18
N THR A 168 13.42 3.66 -1.54
CA THR A 168 11.97 3.50 -1.40
C THR A 168 11.23 4.12 -2.57
N LEU A 169 10.04 3.61 -2.84
CA LEU A 169 9.16 4.13 -3.87
C LEU A 169 8.68 5.55 -3.51
N GLY A 170 8.92 6.49 -4.42
CA GLY A 170 8.50 7.88 -4.34
C GLY A 170 9.53 8.85 -3.75
N ALA A 171 10.62 8.37 -3.14
CA ALA A 171 11.64 9.23 -2.54
C ALA A 171 12.45 10.03 -3.58
N VAL A 172 12.90 9.41 -4.68
CA VAL A 172 13.63 10.14 -5.75
C VAL A 172 12.79 11.29 -6.30
N THR A 173 11.55 11.00 -6.71
CA THR A 173 10.66 12.04 -7.25
C THR A 173 10.40 13.15 -6.23
N ALA A 174 10.23 12.83 -4.94
CA ALA A 174 10.05 13.86 -3.92
C ALA A 174 11.30 14.75 -3.77
N ALA A 175 12.49 14.16 -3.74
CA ALA A 175 13.75 14.89 -3.63
C ALA A 175 14.02 15.76 -4.86
N GLU A 176 13.84 15.22 -6.07
CA GLU A 176 14.02 15.95 -7.33
C GLU A 176 13.08 17.15 -7.43
N GLN A 177 11.78 16.94 -7.16
CA GLN A 177 10.81 18.03 -7.23
C GLN A 177 11.08 19.09 -6.15
N GLY A 178 11.44 18.67 -4.92
CA GLY A 178 11.86 19.60 -3.88
C GLY A 178 13.05 20.46 -4.30
N ALA A 179 14.06 19.87 -4.95
CA ALA A 179 15.22 20.59 -5.46
C ALA A 179 14.86 21.58 -6.57
N ILE A 180 14.06 21.16 -7.57
CA ILE A 180 13.62 22.02 -8.68
C ILE A 180 12.82 23.22 -8.17
N PHE A 181 11.91 23.02 -7.21
CA PHE A 181 11.13 24.13 -6.65
C PHE A 181 12.03 25.11 -5.89
N PHE A 182 13.01 24.60 -5.15
CA PHE A 182 13.95 25.46 -4.44
C PHE A 182 14.85 26.25 -5.39
N GLU A 183 15.35 25.62 -6.45
CA GLU A 183 16.18 26.25 -7.47
C GLU A 183 15.47 27.47 -8.09
N ASN A 184 14.19 27.34 -8.40
CA ASN A 184 13.40 28.45 -8.92
C ASN A 184 13.24 29.59 -7.90
N ALA A 185 13.03 29.26 -6.62
CA ALA A 185 12.85 30.27 -5.57
C ALA A 185 14.16 30.99 -5.22
N ILE A 186 15.28 30.26 -5.13
CA ILE A 186 16.57 30.83 -4.73
C ILE A 186 17.18 31.74 -5.79
N ASN A 187 16.75 31.63 -7.05
CA ASN A 187 17.22 32.49 -8.13
C ASN A 187 16.92 33.99 -7.93
N GLU A 188 16.03 34.35 -7.00
CA GLU A 188 15.78 35.76 -6.66
C GLU A 188 16.74 36.35 -5.61
N GLN A 189 17.62 35.54 -5.01
CA GLN A 189 18.43 35.93 -3.86
C GLN A 189 19.27 37.21 -4.04
N SER A 190 19.68 37.55 -5.27
CA SER A 190 20.48 38.73 -5.56
C SER A 190 19.67 40.03 -5.64
N THR A 191 18.34 39.98 -5.58
CA THR A 191 17.47 41.16 -5.71
C THR A 191 17.37 41.99 -4.44
N ASN A 192 17.62 41.40 -3.26
CA ASN A 192 17.54 42.09 -1.98
C ASN A 192 18.73 41.72 -1.07
N PRO A 193 19.54 42.70 -0.63
CA PRO A 193 20.73 42.45 0.18
C PRO A 193 20.46 41.92 1.60
N ARG A 194 19.19 41.82 2.04
CA ARG A 194 18.80 41.29 3.36
C ARG A 194 17.81 40.12 3.29
N MET A 195 17.80 39.39 2.17
CA MET A 195 16.86 38.28 1.98
C MET A 195 17.20 37.07 2.86
N LEU A 196 16.16 36.44 3.43
CA LEU A 196 16.22 35.12 4.07
C LEU A 196 15.13 34.25 3.45
N LEU A 197 15.51 33.08 2.93
CA LEU A 197 14.61 32.12 2.30
C LEU A 197 14.65 30.83 3.11
N ILE A 198 13.50 30.44 3.66
CA ILE A 198 13.33 29.21 4.45
C ILE A 198 12.50 28.24 3.60
N HIS A 199 13.08 27.10 3.27
CA HIS A 199 12.41 26.02 2.54
C HIS A 199 12.35 24.78 3.42
N GLU A 200 11.19 24.55 4.03
CA GLU A 200 10.91 23.33 4.78
C GLU A 200 10.70 22.18 3.78
N VAL A 201 11.53 21.14 3.90
CA VAL A 201 11.40 19.91 3.11
C VAL A 201 10.84 18.79 3.98
N MET A 202 10.06 17.91 3.36
CA MET A 202 9.54 16.74 4.07
C MET A 202 10.68 15.80 4.47
N GLY A 203 10.50 15.16 5.63
CA GLY A 203 11.45 14.28 6.30
C GLY A 203 11.10 14.32 7.77
N ARG A 204 10.73 13.19 8.37
CA ARG A 204 10.26 13.15 9.76
C ARG A 204 11.32 13.57 10.77
#